data_AF-A0A963CZA8-F1
#
_entry.id   AF-A0A963CZA8-F1
#
_cell.length_a   1.000
_cell.length_b   1.000
_cell.length_c   1.000
_cell.angle_alpha   90.00
_cell.angle_beta   90.00
_cell.angle_gamma   90.00
#
_symmetry.space_group_name_H-M   'P 1'
#
loop_
_entity.id
_entity.type
_entity.pdbx_description
1 polymer ?
#
loop_
_entity_poly.entity_id
_entity_poly.type
_entity_poly.pdbx_seq_one_letter_code
_entity_poly.pdbx_strand_id
1 'polypeptide(L)'
;MPAFKLFISHSCLHDQTDAQGRPAGQNGDLLRQVCAEFRATYGNRIEILVDIEGLLPASDWRAHLDSWLGDCDAAIILFSKRALEASDWVKFEASVLRWRAVRDTAFQLVPVILPGETTPEDLEENFWRVIDISRRQCLRDASTAAEIVAGIKATVLGELDDGDHATCFGKRLLAVRTLLAECADSTRAQHGDALQAAWQATTARPPPSWPIDKVARYSLGLARRLLDSPTESIRAFIHLAQNMHPPPARLPELFKYVRPMWVSAEAAEQLQDTRGGDPLLLLNGDLVNYSDDALGTSCFTLERYIERAQLKRSTKVVLAAGPDSEDVRNALRQDVDPRWHTLPAPTVERRIDRRLRESPEPVIALIPFDSPDQLDARRLDALRALRNSLCPPLICIFAPGGAMPEAVPVGIQPILPELDPDFEYDRYLDECDAVRALDAI
;
A
#
# COMPACT_ATOMS: atom_id res chain seq x y z
N MET A 1 -10.59 9.70 15.44
CA MET A 1 -9.99 8.80 14.42
C MET A 1 -10.67 9.03 13.07
N PRO A 2 -10.02 8.78 11.92
CA PRO A 2 -10.76 8.72 10.65
C PRO A 2 -11.85 7.65 10.74
N ALA A 3 -13.00 7.90 10.12
CA ALA A 3 -14.06 6.91 10.03
C ALA A 3 -13.61 5.77 9.11
N PHE A 4 -13.96 4.53 9.47
CA PHE A 4 -13.74 3.36 8.63
C PHE A 4 -14.55 3.50 7.33
N LYS A 5 -13.90 3.47 6.17
CA LYS A 5 -14.54 3.65 4.87
C LYS A 5 -15.02 2.31 4.32
N LEU A 6 -16.34 2.15 4.25
CA LEU A 6 -16.97 0.97 3.66
C LEU A 6 -17.54 1.32 2.29
N PHE A 7 -16.99 0.70 1.25
CA PHE A 7 -17.56 0.80 -0.09
C PHE A 7 -18.69 -0.22 -0.28
N ILE A 8 -19.82 0.21 -0.84
CA ILE A 8 -20.96 -0.67 -1.14
C ILE A 8 -21.24 -0.63 -2.65
N SER A 9 -20.86 -1.69 -3.34
CA SER A 9 -21.20 -1.91 -4.74
C SER A 9 -22.59 -2.54 -4.85
N HIS A 10 -23.41 -2.02 -5.78
CA HIS A 10 -24.72 -2.57 -6.10
C HIS A 10 -25.18 -2.12 -7.50
N SER A 11 -26.26 -2.70 -8.02
CA SER A 11 -26.88 -2.28 -9.28
C SER A 11 -28.05 -1.32 -9.03
N CYS A 12 -27.97 -0.10 -9.57
CA CYS A 12 -28.94 0.99 -9.36
C CYS A 12 -29.86 1.31 -10.56
N LEU A 13 -29.69 0.67 -11.73
CA LEU A 13 -30.39 1.03 -12.97
C LEU A 13 -31.92 1.10 -12.79
N HIS A 14 -32.49 2.31 -12.89
CA HIS A 14 -33.89 2.62 -12.62
C HIS A 14 -34.87 2.27 -13.74
N ASP A 15 -34.40 1.87 -14.93
CA ASP A 15 -35.30 1.63 -16.05
C ASP A 15 -35.55 0.14 -16.29
N GLN A 16 -36.84 -0.19 -16.20
CA GLN A 16 -37.55 -1.42 -16.57
C GLN A 16 -37.66 -2.53 -15.51
N THR A 17 -38.91 -2.98 -15.35
CA THR A 17 -39.31 -4.24 -14.73
C THR A 17 -38.44 -5.39 -15.24
N ASP A 18 -38.08 -6.33 -14.36
CA ASP A 18 -37.45 -7.57 -14.80
C ASP A 18 -38.40 -8.35 -15.74
N ALA A 19 -37.89 -9.40 -16.40
CA ALA A 19 -38.69 -10.27 -17.27
C ALA A 19 -39.85 -11.00 -16.54
N GLN A 20 -39.96 -10.82 -15.21
CA GLN A 20 -40.95 -11.40 -14.32
C GLN A 20 -41.90 -10.34 -13.69
N GLY A 21 -41.79 -9.06 -14.07
CA GLY A 21 -42.69 -7.99 -13.59
C GLY A 21 -42.46 -7.51 -12.15
N ARG A 22 -41.30 -7.80 -11.53
CA ARG A 22 -40.99 -7.32 -10.17
C ARG A 22 -40.59 -5.83 -10.18
N PRO A 23 -41.00 -5.03 -9.16
CA PRO A 23 -40.70 -3.61 -9.12
C PRO A 23 -39.20 -3.34 -8.94
N ALA A 24 -38.63 -2.45 -9.76
CA ALA A 24 -37.24 -2.03 -9.73
C ALA A 24 -36.76 -1.36 -8.42
N GLY A 25 -37.67 -1.11 -7.46
CA GLY A 25 -37.37 -0.44 -6.19
C GLY A 25 -36.70 -1.29 -5.12
N GLN A 26 -36.86 -2.63 -5.16
CA GLN A 26 -36.48 -3.49 -4.02
C GLN A 26 -34.97 -3.47 -3.70
N ASN A 27 -34.10 -3.51 -4.71
CA ASN A 27 -32.65 -3.48 -4.50
C ASN A 27 -32.16 -2.11 -4.01
N GLY A 28 -32.72 -1.03 -4.55
CA GLY A 28 -32.42 0.33 -4.10
C GLY A 28 -32.94 0.60 -2.69
N ASP A 29 -34.10 0.06 -2.34
CA ASP A 29 -34.66 0.12 -0.99
C ASP A 29 -33.81 -0.67 0.01
N LEU A 30 -33.40 -1.89 -0.34
CA LEU A 30 -32.50 -2.69 0.48
C LEU A 30 -31.16 -1.97 0.69
N LEU A 31 -30.56 -1.40 -0.35
CA LEU A 31 -29.33 -0.61 -0.21
C LEU A 31 -29.52 0.55 0.75
N ARG A 32 -30.60 1.34 0.60
CA ARG A 32 -30.89 2.46 1.49
C ARG A 32 -31.05 2.01 2.93
N GLN A 33 -31.72 0.88 3.15
CA GLN A 33 -31.89 0.28 4.47
C GLN A 33 -30.55 -0.20 5.05
N VAL A 34 -29.71 -0.88 4.26
CA VAL A 34 -28.35 -1.30 4.66
C VAL A 34 -27.51 -0.08 5.06
N CYS A 35 -27.54 0.98 4.26
CA CYS A 35 -26.82 2.22 4.56
C CYS A 35 -27.34 2.90 5.83
N ALA A 36 -28.67 2.93 6.03
CA ALA A 36 -29.28 3.48 7.24
C ALA A 36 -28.89 2.67 8.48
N GLU A 37 -28.88 1.34 8.38
CA GLU A 37 -28.54 0.43 9.47
C GLU A 37 -27.06 0.53 9.87
N PHE A 38 -26.14 0.63 8.91
CA PHE A 38 -24.73 0.91 9.20
C PHE A 38 -24.55 2.25 9.92
N ARG A 39 -25.25 3.31 9.48
CA ARG A 39 -25.20 4.62 10.15
C ARG A 39 -25.80 4.57 11.56
N ALA A 40 -26.89 3.82 11.76
CA ALA A 40 -27.49 3.65 13.08
C ALA A 40 -26.56 2.88 14.04
N THR A 41 -25.89 1.85 13.55
CA THR A 41 -25.02 0.97 14.35
C THR A 41 -23.68 1.63 14.69
N TYR A 42 -23.05 2.28 13.72
CA TYR A 42 -21.67 2.77 13.86
C TYR A 42 -21.55 4.28 13.98
N GLY A 43 -22.60 5.03 13.61
CA GLY A 43 -22.59 6.49 13.62
C GLY A 43 -21.45 7.05 12.77
N ASN A 44 -20.73 8.02 13.33
CA ASN A 44 -19.59 8.67 12.66
C ASN A 44 -18.32 7.80 12.61
N ARG A 45 -18.36 6.55 13.12
CA ARG A 45 -17.22 5.62 13.04
C ARG A 45 -17.10 4.96 11.67
N ILE A 46 -18.14 5.02 10.84
CA ILE A 46 -18.14 4.48 9.48
C ILE A 46 -18.49 5.57 8.47
N GLU A 47 -17.72 5.66 7.40
CA GLU A 47 -18.02 6.45 6.21
C GLU A 47 -18.49 5.49 5.11
N ILE A 48 -19.74 5.62 4.67
CA ILE A 48 -20.31 4.74 3.64
C ILE A 48 -20.08 5.41 2.28
N LEU A 49 -19.29 4.74 1.43
CA LEU A 49 -19.00 5.14 0.07
C LEU A 49 -19.92 4.34 -0.87
N VAL A 50 -20.92 4.99 -1.43
CA VAL A 50 -21.95 4.32 -2.23
C VAL A 50 -22.52 5.31 -3.25
N ASP A 51 -22.66 4.88 -4.49
CA ASP A 51 -23.36 5.65 -5.52
C ASP A 51 -24.87 5.40 -5.42
N ILE A 52 -25.63 6.31 -4.80
CA ILE A 52 -27.09 6.15 -4.59
C ILE A 52 -27.91 6.86 -5.68
N GLU A 53 -27.44 8.00 -6.17
CA GLU A 53 -28.25 8.93 -6.98
C GLU A 53 -27.92 8.87 -8.48
N GLY A 54 -26.88 8.13 -8.86
CA GLY A 54 -26.38 8.17 -10.22
C GLY A 54 -25.70 9.50 -10.54
N LEU A 55 -24.93 9.47 -11.62
CA LEU A 55 -23.87 10.45 -11.90
C LEU A 55 -24.46 11.75 -12.43
N LEU A 56 -24.18 12.89 -11.77
CA LEU A 56 -24.56 14.21 -12.27
C LEU A 56 -23.77 14.54 -13.55
N PRO A 57 -24.44 14.95 -14.64
CA PRO A 57 -23.76 15.38 -15.86
C PRO A 57 -22.74 16.49 -15.58
N ALA A 58 -21.55 16.39 -16.19
CA ALA A 58 -20.42 17.33 -16.07
C ALA A 58 -19.59 17.31 -14.77
N SER A 59 -19.82 16.36 -13.85
CA SER A 59 -18.86 16.08 -12.76
C SER A 59 -17.78 15.08 -13.23
N ASP A 60 -16.54 15.19 -12.72
CA ASP A 60 -15.51 14.15 -12.90
C ASP A 60 -15.79 12.97 -11.97
N TRP A 61 -16.91 12.31 -12.25
CA TRP A 61 -17.49 11.29 -11.41
C TRP A 61 -16.66 10.00 -11.43
N ARG A 62 -15.96 9.72 -12.53
CA ARG A 62 -15.03 8.58 -12.63
C ARG A 62 -13.87 8.76 -11.66
N ALA A 63 -13.24 9.93 -11.63
CA ALA A 63 -12.16 10.17 -10.68
C ALA A 63 -12.62 10.06 -9.21
N HIS A 64 -13.88 10.43 -8.91
CA HIS A 64 -14.43 10.25 -7.57
C HIS A 64 -14.66 8.78 -7.22
N LEU A 65 -15.22 7.99 -8.14
CA LEU A 65 -15.45 6.58 -7.87
C LEU A 65 -14.14 5.78 -7.84
N ASP A 66 -13.19 6.07 -8.72
CA ASP A 66 -11.84 5.49 -8.69
C ASP A 66 -11.16 5.82 -7.36
N SER A 67 -11.32 7.05 -6.86
CA SER A 67 -10.85 7.45 -5.53
C SER A 67 -11.55 6.62 -4.44
N TRP A 68 -12.87 6.45 -4.47
CA TRP A 68 -13.58 5.63 -3.47
C TRP A 68 -13.15 4.16 -3.49
N LEU A 69 -12.98 3.59 -4.68
CA LEU A 69 -12.50 2.22 -4.89
C LEU A 69 -11.06 2.05 -4.42
N GLY A 70 -10.22 3.09 -4.48
CA GLY A 70 -8.85 3.08 -3.96
C GLY A 70 -8.75 3.35 -2.46
N ASP A 71 -9.65 4.19 -1.94
CA ASP A 71 -9.58 4.74 -0.57
C ASP A 71 -10.34 3.93 0.48
N CYS A 72 -11.23 3.02 0.08
CA CYS A 72 -12.02 2.26 1.06
C CYS A 72 -11.16 1.28 1.86
N ASP A 73 -11.52 1.07 3.13
CA ASP A 73 -10.87 0.13 4.05
C ASP A 73 -11.40 -1.29 3.87
N ALA A 74 -12.67 -1.41 3.49
CA ALA A 74 -13.29 -2.65 3.05
C ALA A 74 -14.37 -2.36 2.01
N ALA A 75 -14.82 -3.42 1.33
CA ALA A 75 -15.92 -3.34 0.41
C ALA A 75 -16.88 -4.52 0.54
N ILE A 76 -18.15 -4.24 0.28
CA ILE A 76 -19.20 -5.24 0.12
C ILE A 76 -19.82 -5.10 -1.26
N ILE A 77 -20.20 -6.22 -1.85
CA ILE A 77 -20.89 -6.25 -3.15
C ILE A 77 -22.22 -6.96 -2.94
N LEU A 78 -23.32 -6.24 -3.16
CA LEU A 78 -24.68 -6.79 -3.07
C LEU A 78 -25.04 -7.46 -4.39
N PHE A 79 -24.90 -8.79 -4.45
CA PHE A 79 -25.18 -9.57 -5.64
C PHE A 79 -26.67 -9.87 -5.78
N SER A 80 -27.33 -9.06 -6.61
CA SER A 80 -28.60 -9.39 -7.24
C SER A 80 -28.38 -9.98 -8.64
N LYS A 81 -29.41 -10.60 -9.22
CA LYS A 81 -29.35 -11.10 -10.60
C LYS A 81 -28.91 -10.03 -11.60
N ARG A 82 -29.38 -8.79 -11.39
CA ARG A 82 -29.02 -7.63 -12.23
C ARG A 82 -27.57 -7.19 -12.05
N ALA A 83 -27.05 -7.26 -10.84
CA ALA A 83 -25.63 -6.98 -10.58
C ALA A 83 -24.74 -7.98 -11.33
N LEU A 84 -25.14 -9.26 -11.36
CA LEU A 84 -24.41 -10.31 -12.07
C LEU A 84 -24.46 -10.19 -13.59
N GLU A 85 -25.67 -10.05 -14.14
CA GLU A 85 -25.91 -10.24 -15.57
C GLU A 85 -25.74 -8.93 -16.36
N ALA A 86 -26.30 -7.84 -15.84
CA ALA A 86 -26.57 -6.64 -16.63
C ALA A 86 -25.71 -5.42 -16.26
N SER A 87 -25.05 -5.41 -15.10
CA SER A 87 -24.29 -4.25 -14.63
C SER A 87 -22.81 -4.34 -14.96
N ASP A 88 -22.39 -3.78 -16.09
CA ASP A 88 -20.96 -3.65 -16.41
C ASP A 88 -20.21 -2.77 -15.41
N TRP A 89 -20.94 -1.89 -14.73
CA TRP A 89 -20.40 -1.07 -13.66
C TRP A 89 -20.01 -1.91 -12.44
N VAL A 90 -20.91 -2.79 -11.97
CA VAL A 90 -20.59 -3.69 -10.85
C VAL A 90 -19.45 -4.64 -11.23
N LYS A 91 -19.37 -5.08 -12.51
CA LYS A 91 -18.23 -5.88 -13.00
C LYS A 91 -16.91 -5.11 -12.92
N PHE A 92 -16.90 -3.84 -13.30
CA PHE A 92 -15.72 -2.97 -13.18
C PHE A 92 -15.30 -2.80 -11.72
N GLU A 93 -16.23 -2.39 -10.84
CA GLU A 93 -15.96 -2.22 -9.41
C GLU A 93 -15.45 -3.51 -8.78
N ALA A 94 -16.11 -4.64 -9.07
CA ALA A 94 -15.71 -5.95 -8.59
C ALA A 94 -14.30 -6.35 -9.03
N SER A 95 -13.91 -6.05 -10.27
CA SER A 95 -12.54 -6.29 -10.75
C SER A 95 -11.50 -5.52 -9.94
N VAL A 96 -11.73 -4.23 -9.72
CA VAL A 96 -10.82 -3.35 -8.98
C VAL A 96 -10.73 -3.79 -7.52
N LEU A 97 -11.86 -4.00 -6.87
CA LEU A 97 -11.93 -4.41 -5.46
C LEU A 97 -11.32 -5.80 -5.26
N ARG A 98 -11.53 -6.72 -6.20
CA ARG A 98 -10.92 -8.05 -6.15
C ARG A 98 -9.41 -7.97 -6.31
N TRP A 99 -8.93 -7.18 -7.25
CA TRP A 99 -7.49 -6.94 -7.43
C TRP A 99 -6.87 -6.34 -6.16
N ARG A 100 -7.54 -5.37 -5.52
CA ARG A 100 -7.14 -4.87 -4.20
C ARG A 100 -7.11 -5.98 -3.15
N ALA A 101 -8.13 -6.83 -3.08
CA ALA A 101 -8.17 -7.95 -2.16
C ALA A 101 -7.14 -9.06 -2.46
N VAL A 102 -6.61 -9.18 -3.69
CA VAL A 102 -5.48 -10.09 -3.96
C VAL A 102 -4.20 -9.53 -3.35
N ARG A 103 -3.99 -8.21 -3.45
CA ARG A 103 -2.74 -7.54 -3.10
C ARG A 103 -2.64 -7.14 -1.64
N ASP A 104 -3.73 -6.63 -1.10
CA ASP A 104 -3.85 -6.26 0.30
C ASP A 104 -4.57 -7.37 1.06
N THR A 105 -3.80 -8.16 1.80
CA THR A 105 -4.32 -9.25 2.64
C THR A 105 -5.19 -8.74 3.79
N ALA A 106 -5.01 -7.48 4.22
CA ALA A 106 -5.82 -6.85 5.26
C ALA A 106 -7.15 -6.31 4.69
N PHE A 107 -7.18 -5.90 3.41
CA PHE A 107 -8.40 -5.45 2.75
C PHE A 107 -9.45 -6.55 2.71
N GLN A 108 -10.64 -6.26 3.23
CA GLN A 108 -11.76 -7.21 3.26
C GLN A 108 -12.75 -6.90 2.14
N LEU A 109 -12.95 -7.88 1.27
CA LEU A 109 -13.99 -7.87 0.24
C LEU A 109 -15.00 -8.97 0.57
N VAL A 110 -16.26 -8.61 0.80
CA VAL A 110 -17.32 -9.57 1.11
C VAL A 110 -18.42 -9.54 0.05
N PRO A 111 -18.51 -10.60 -0.77
CA PRO A 111 -19.68 -10.88 -1.59
C PRO A 111 -20.90 -11.14 -0.69
N VAL A 112 -22.02 -10.46 -0.95
CA VAL A 112 -23.29 -10.68 -0.28
C VAL A 112 -24.27 -11.29 -1.28
N ILE A 113 -24.66 -12.54 -1.05
CA ILE A 113 -25.63 -13.25 -1.88
C ILE A 113 -27.04 -12.87 -1.42
N LEU A 114 -27.84 -12.25 -2.29
CA LEU A 114 -29.22 -11.89 -1.98
C LEU A 114 -30.16 -13.10 -2.22
N PRO A 115 -30.85 -13.62 -1.19
CA PRO A 115 -31.73 -14.78 -1.34
C PRO A 115 -32.83 -14.56 -2.38
N GLY A 116 -33.02 -15.54 -3.26
CA GLY A 116 -34.03 -15.47 -4.33
C GLY A 116 -33.65 -14.62 -5.54
N GLU A 117 -32.51 -13.94 -5.50
CA GLU A 117 -31.95 -13.17 -6.62
C GLU A 117 -30.70 -13.82 -7.19
N THR A 118 -29.86 -14.42 -6.35
CA THR A 118 -28.57 -14.98 -6.75
C THR A 118 -28.21 -16.16 -5.86
N THR A 119 -27.41 -17.09 -6.40
CA THR A 119 -26.84 -18.24 -5.70
C THR A 119 -25.31 -18.14 -5.66
N PRO A 120 -24.63 -18.81 -4.71
CA PRO A 120 -23.17 -18.92 -4.74
C PRO A 120 -22.63 -19.50 -6.04
N GLU A 121 -23.36 -20.44 -6.65
CA GLU A 121 -22.98 -21.09 -7.90
C GLU A 121 -22.93 -20.11 -9.07
N ASP A 122 -23.78 -19.08 -9.09
CA ASP A 122 -23.78 -18.05 -10.14
C ASP A 122 -22.46 -17.23 -10.15
N LEU A 123 -21.75 -17.15 -9.01
CA LEU A 123 -20.44 -16.49 -8.93
C LEU A 123 -19.30 -17.35 -9.48
N GLU A 124 -19.54 -18.65 -9.69
CA GLU A 124 -18.58 -19.59 -10.27
C GLU A 124 -18.71 -19.67 -11.81
N GLU A 125 -19.47 -18.76 -12.41
CA GLU A 125 -19.68 -18.71 -13.86
C GLU A 125 -19.05 -17.49 -14.52
N ASN A 126 -18.70 -17.65 -15.80
CA ASN A 126 -18.30 -16.57 -16.72
C ASN A 126 -17.25 -15.60 -16.13
N PHE A 127 -17.54 -14.30 -16.17
CA PHE A 127 -16.69 -13.23 -15.67
C PHE A 127 -16.37 -13.38 -14.17
N TRP A 128 -17.36 -13.77 -13.35
CA TRP A 128 -17.24 -13.87 -11.90
C TRP A 128 -16.26 -14.98 -11.48
N ARG A 129 -16.24 -16.08 -12.23
CA ARG A 129 -15.24 -17.15 -12.12
C ARG A 129 -13.83 -16.66 -12.44
N VAL A 130 -13.68 -15.85 -13.49
CA VAL A 130 -12.37 -15.36 -13.93
C VAL A 130 -11.75 -14.46 -12.87
N ILE A 131 -12.56 -13.59 -12.25
CA ILE A 131 -12.08 -12.75 -11.14
C ILE A 131 -12.05 -13.49 -9.80
N ASP A 132 -12.55 -14.72 -9.72
CA ASP A 132 -12.43 -15.59 -8.53
C ASP A 132 -12.96 -14.89 -7.28
N ILE A 133 -14.14 -14.25 -7.40
CA ILE A 133 -14.69 -13.35 -6.37
C ILE A 133 -15.25 -14.10 -5.14
N SER A 134 -15.66 -15.35 -5.34
CA SER A 134 -16.23 -16.27 -4.36
C SER A 134 -15.20 -17.01 -3.51
N ARG A 135 -13.89 -16.88 -3.80
CA ARG A 135 -12.82 -17.53 -3.03
C ARG A 135 -12.73 -17.04 -1.58
N ARG A 136 -13.24 -15.84 -1.30
CA ARG A 136 -13.37 -15.31 0.07
C ARG A 136 -14.76 -15.60 0.63
N GLN A 137 -14.88 -15.53 1.95
CA GLN A 137 -16.12 -15.86 2.65
C GLN A 137 -17.29 -14.99 2.16
N CYS A 138 -18.22 -15.59 1.42
CA CYS A 138 -19.47 -14.94 1.04
C CYS A 138 -20.41 -14.87 2.25
N LEU A 139 -21.07 -13.74 2.43
CA LEU A 139 -22.23 -13.67 3.31
C LEU A 139 -23.42 -14.29 2.57
N ARG A 140 -23.94 -15.38 3.14
CA ARG A 140 -25.06 -16.15 2.59
C ARG A 140 -26.29 -15.92 3.45
N ASP A 141 -27.47 -16.10 2.83
CA ASP A 141 -28.77 -16.12 3.53
C ASP A 141 -29.13 -14.84 4.29
N ALA A 142 -28.52 -13.71 3.96
CA ALA A 142 -28.84 -12.40 4.53
C ALA A 142 -29.87 -11.69 3.65
N SER A 143 -31.11 -11.64 4.12
CA SER A 143 -32.27 -11.14 3.37
C SER A 143 -32.71 -9.73 3.79
N THR A 144 -32.26 -9.27 4.96
CA THR A 144 -32.60 -7.95 5.50
C THR A 144 -31.37 -7.09 5.75
N ALA A 145 -31.54 -5.78 5.82
CA ALA A 145 -30.46 -4.85 6.15
C ALA A 145 -29.77 -5.19 7.49
N ALA A 146 -30.56 -5.55 8.51
CA ALA A 146 -30.02 -5.94 9.82
C ALA A 146 -29.17 -7.22 9.75
N GLU A 147 -29.62 -8.24 9.00
CA GLU A 147 -28.86 -9.47 8.79
C GLU A 147 -27.57 -9.22 8.02
N ILE A 148 -27.62 -8.38 6.97
CA ILE A 148 -26.43 -8.00 6.20
C ILE A 148 -25.44 -7.28 7.12
N VAL A 149 -25.87 -6.25 7.86
CA VAL A 149 -24.99 -5.50 8.76
C VAL A 149 -24.42 -6.39 9.87
N ALA A 150 -25.23 -7.30 10.45
CA ALA A 150 -24.77 -8.24 11.46
C ALA A 150 -23.74 -9.25 10.89
N GLY A 151 -23.96 -9.74 9.68
CA GLY A 151 -23.02 -10.60 8.97
C GLY A 151 -21.70 -9.89 8.68
N ILE A 152 -21.76 -8.69 8.10
CA ILE A 152 -20.57 -7.86 7.85
C ILE A 152 -19.85 -7.49 9.15
N LYS A 153 -20.59 -7.25 10.24
CA LYS A 153 -19.98 -7.06 11.56
C LYS A 153 -19.14 -8.27 11.97
N ALA A 154 -19.69 -9.47 11.84
CA ALA A 154 -18.98 -10.70 12.22
C ALA A 154 -17.78 -11.01 11.30
N THR A 155 -17.85 -10.63 10.02
CA THR A 155 -16.84 -11.00 9.02
C THR A 155 -15.76 -9.94 8.79
N VAL A 156 -16.12 -8.66 8.85
CA VAL A 156 -15.26 -7.53 8.43
C VAL A 156 -14.93 -6.59 9.57
N LEU A 157 -15.94 -6.21 10.36
CA LEU A 157 -15.81 -5.08 11.28
C LEU A 157 -15.47 -5.48 12.73
N GLY A 158 -15.64 -6.76 13.10
CA GLY A 158 -15.48 -7.24 14.48
C GLY A 158 -16.34 -6.44 15.48
N GLU A 159 -15.91 -6.41 16.75
CA GLU A 159 -16.08 -5.17 17.49
C GLU A 159 -15.02 -4.23 16.91
N LEU A 160 -15.42 -3.12 16.30
CA LEU A 160 -14.48 -2.05 15.94
C LEU A 160 -13.89 -1.49 17.25
N ASP A 161 -13.00 -2.26 17.86
CA ASP A 161 -12.08 -1.84 18.90
C ASP A 161 -11.04 -0.93 18.24
N ASP A 162 -10.64 0.11 18.96
CA ASP A 162 -9.89 1.29 18.51
C ASP A 162 -8.46 1.02 17.91
N GLY A 163 -8.16 -0.18 17.42
CA GLY A 163 -6.77 -0.66 17.22
C GLY A 163 -6.25 -0.78 15.79
N ASP A 164 -6.70 -1.75 15.00
CA ASP A 164 -5.75 -2.44 14.10
C ASP A 164 -6.22 -2.76 12.67
N HIS A 165 -7.36 -2.22 12.22
CA HIS A 165 -7.89 -2.50 10.87
C HIS A 165 -7.37 -1.56 9.76
N ALA A 166 -6.40 -0.70 10.04
CA ALA A 166 -5.89 0.24 9.04
C ALA A 166 -4.95 -0.48 8.05
N THR A 167 -5.26 -0.38 6.75
CA THR A 167 -4.36 -0.81 5.67
C THR A 167 -2.99 -0.13 5.77
N CYS A 168 -1.93 -0.67 5.14
CA CYS A 168 -0.60 -0.02 5.13
C CYS A 168 -0.67 1.43 4.63
N PHE A 169 -1.52 1.68 3.63
CA PHE A 169 -1.84 3.03 3.16
C PHE A 169 -2.59 3.85 4.21
N GLY A 170 -3.63 3.28 4.84
CA GLY A 170 -4.39 3.93 5.91
C GLY A 170 -3.52 4.34 7.11
N LYS A 171 -2.59 3.48 7.53
CA LYS A 171 -1.60 3.78 8.59
C LYS A 171 -0.70 4.96 8.19
N ARG A 172 -0.24 5.00 6.93
CA ARG A 172 0.58 6.11 6.40
C ARG A 172 -0.21 7.41 6.27
N LEU A 173 -1.42 7.34 5.72
CA LEU A 173 -2.33 8.49 5.60
C LEU A 173 -2.63 9.09 6.97
N LEU A 174 -2.91 8.24 7.97
CA LEU A 174 -3.14 8.67 9.34
C LEU A 174 -1.90 9.34 9.94
N ALA A 175 -0.70 8.75 9.77
CA ALA A 175 0.54 9.34 10.27
C ALA A 175 0.81 10.72 9.64
N VAL A 176 0.72 10.83 8.32
CA VAL A 176 0.90 12.10 7.59
C VAL A 176 -0.13 13.13 8.03
N ARG A 177 -1.40 12.75 8.15
CA ARG A 177 -2.47 13.64 8.62
C ARG A 177 -2.20 14.15 10.04
N THR A 178 -1.80 13.27 10.94
CA THR A 178 -1.49 13.62 12.34
C THR A 178 -0.32 14.60 12.41
N LEU A 179 0.76 14.34 11.66
CA LEU A 179 1.90 15.26 11.58
C LEU A 179 1.46 16.64 11.08
N LEU A 180 0.67 16.70 10.00
CA LEU A 180 0.16 17.97 9.47
C LEU A 180 -0.75 18.71 10.46
N ALA A 181 -1.57 18.00 11.22
CA ALA A 181 -2.42 18.61 12.25
C ALA A 181 -1.58 19.20 13.40
N GLU A 182 -0.61 18.45 13.92
CA GLU A 182 0.30 18.93 14.97
C GLU A 182 1.16 20.11 14.51
N CYS A 183 1.53 20.12 13.23
CA CYS A 183 2.19 21.25 12.59
C CYS A 183 1.34 22.53 12.70
N ALA A 184 0.02 22.44 12.51
CA ALA A 184 -0.89 23.58 12.63
C ALA A 184 -1.02 24.08 14.08
N ASP A 185 -1.09 23.17 15.06
CA ASP A 185 -1.21 23.52 16.49
C ASP A 185 0.01 24.28 17.03
N SER A 186 1.20 24.01 16.46
CA SER A 186 2.44 24.67 16.88
C SER A 186 2.52 26.18 16.53
N THR A 187 1.66 26.67 15.65
CA THR A 187 1.85 28.00 15.03
C THR A 187 1.21 29.21 15.75
N ARG A 188 0.48 29.03 16.87
CA ARG A 188 -0.19 30.09 17.69
C ARG A 188 -1.14 31.08 16.96
N ALA A 189 -1.05 31.22 15.64
CA ALA A 189 -2.01 31.88 14.77
C ALA A 189 -3.22 30.96 14.54
N GLN A 190 -4.35 31.53 14.14
CA GLN A 190 -5.66 30.86 14.02
C GLN A 190 -5.53 29.43 13.45
N HIS A 191 -5.84 28.44 14.30
CA HIS A 191 -5.67 27.01 14.03
C HIS A 191 -6.30 26.63 12.68
N GLY A 192 -5.45 26.20 11.73
CA GLY A 192 -5.86 25.75 10.40
C GLY A 192 -5.71 26.77 9.26
N ASP A 193 -5.33 28.02 9.51
CA ASP A 193 -5.08 29.01 8.45
C ASP A 193 -3.86 28.67 7.60
N ALA A 194 -2.76 28.22 8.23
CA ALA A 194 -1.55 27.80 7.53
C ALA A 194 -1.82 26.59 6.62
N LEU A 195 -2.60 25.61 7.09
CA LEU A 195 -2.99 24.45 6.28
C LEU A 195 -3.93 24.85 5.13
N GLN A 196 -4.83 25.80 5.36
CA GLN A 196 -5.68 26.34 4.31
C GLN A 196 -4.86 27.08 3.24
N ALA A 197 -3.93 27.94 3.65
CA ALA A 197 -3.07 28.68 2.73
C ALA A 197 -2.20 27.72 1.91
N ALA A 198 -1.61 26.71 2.56
CA ALA A 198 -0.87 25.66 1.89
C ALA A 198 -1.73 24.87 0.90
N TRP A 199 -2.98 24.51 1.26
CA TRP A 199 -3.91 23.87 0.33
C TRP A 199 -4.18 24.76 -0.90
N GLN A 200 -4.51 26.03 -0.68
CA GLN A 200 -4.79 26.97 -1.77
C GLN A 200 -3.57 27.20 -2.69
N ALA A 201 -2.36 27.14 -2.15
CA ALA A 201 -1.12 27.27 -2.92
C ALA A 201 -0.74 26.00 -3.69
N THR A 202 -1.10 24.82 -3.17
CA THR A 202 -0.67 23.52 -3.72
C THR A 202 -1.69 22.89 -4.67
N THR A 203 -2.94 23.36 -4.68
CA THR A 203 -3.99 22.78 -5.52
C THR A 203 -5.12 23.75 -5.86
N ALA A 204 -5.63 23.65 -7.09
CA ALA A 204 -6.85 24.32 -7.53
C ALA A 204 -8.14 23.57 -7.14
N ARG A 205 -8.01 22.37 -6.56
CA ARG A 205 -9.17 21.55 -6.17
C ARG A 205 -9.82 22.09 -4.88
N PRO A 206 -11.15 21.97 -4.75
CA PRO A 206 -11.81 22.27 -3.49
C PRO A 206 -11.31 21.30 -2.41
N PRO A 207 -11.15 21.75 -1.15
CA PRO A 207 -10.81 20.84 -0.05
C PRO A 207 -11.92 19.82 0.15
N PRO A 208 -11.63 18.68 0.82
CA PRO A 208 -12.66 17.72 1.21
C PRO A 208 -13.82 18.41 1.92
N SER A 209 -15.06 18.03 1.60
CA SER A 209 -16.26 18.57 2.26
C SER A 209 -16.35 18.15 3.73
N TRP A 210 -15.68 17.05 4.09
CA TRP A 210 -15.56 16.52 5.45
C TRP A 210 -14.10 16.15 5.76
N PRO A 211 -13.61 16.28 7.01
CA PRO A 211 -14.28 16.77 8.23
C PRO A 211 -14.78 18.23 8.19
N ILE A 212 -15.70 18.57 9.11
CA ILE A 212 -16.17 19.96 9.29
C ILE A 212 -15.09 20.83 9.93
N ASP A 213 -14.33 20.26 10.88
CA ASP A 213 -13.21 20.93 11.52
C ASP A 213 -12.13 21.30 10.50
N LYS A 214 -11.64 22.55 10.61
CA LYS A 214 -10.74 23.16 9.63
C LYS A 214 -9.39 22.44 9.58
N VAL A 215 -8.78 22.16 10.73
CA VAL A 215 -7.48 21.49 10.82
C VAL A 215 -7.59 20.08 10.28
N ALA A 216 -8.60 19.33 10.71
CA ALA A 216 -8.85 17.97 10.26
C ALA A 216 -9.15 17.88 8.75
N ARG A 217 -9.88 18.87 8.20
CA ARG A 217 -10.17 18.96 6.76
C ARG A 217 -8.92 19.17 5.92
N TYR A 218 -8.15 20.23 6.21
CA TYR A 218 -7.00 20.57 5.39
C TYR A 218 -5.83 19.61 5.59
N SER A 219 -5.63 19.09 6.81
CA SER A 219 -4.64 18.02 7.04
C SER A 219 -4.99 16.76 6.26
N LEU A 220 -6.26 16.34 6.21
CA LEU A 220 -6.69 15.18 5.41
C LEU A 220 -6.50 15.44 3.91
N GLY A 221 -6.93 16.61 3.42
CA GLY A 221 -6.76 16.98 2.02
C GLY A 221 -5.30 16.97 1.60
N LEU A 222 -4.44 17.67 2.34
CA LEU A 222 -3.00 17.73 2.07
C LEU A 222 -2.35 16.34 2.17
N ALA A 223 -2.72 15.53 3.18
CA ALA A 223 -2.22 14.17 3.32
C ALA A 223 -2.55 13.31 2.08
N ARG A 224 -3.80 13.37 1.60
CA ARG A 224 -4.21 12.73 0.34
C ARG A 224 -3.41 13.26 -0.84
N ARG A 225 -3.28 14.58 -0.98
CA ARG A 225 -2.50 15.19 -2.07
C ARG A 225 -1.05 14.69 -2.14
N LEU A 226 -0.41 14.50 -0.98
CA LEU A 226 0.95 13.97 -0.88
C LEU A 226 1.04 12.48 -1.22
N LEU A 227 -0.02 11.71 -1.03
CA LEU A 227 0.01 10.24 -1.12
C LEU A 227 -0.73 9.66 -2.35
N ASP A 228 -1.72 10.36 -2.90
CA ASP A 228 -2.59 9.90 -4.00
C ASP A 228 -1.89 9.94 -5.36
N SER A 229 -0.82 10.75 -5.49
CA SER A 229 -0.02 10.84 -6.70
C SER A 229 1.42 10.45 -6.41
N PRO A 230 1.73 9.14 -6.30
CA PRO A 230 3.06 8.57 -6.11
C PRO A 230 4.20 9.31 -6.82
N THR A 231 4.02 9.59 -8.12
CA THR A 231 5.02 10.20 -9.00
C THR A 231 5.27 11.69 -8.73
N GLU A 232 4.30 12.39 -8.12
CA GLU A 232 4.36 13.84 -7.85
C GLU A 232 4.48 14.14 -6.34
N SER A 233 4.63 13.10 -5.53
CA SER A 233 4.56 13.17 -4.06
C SER A 233 5.65 14.08 -3.47
N ILE A 234 6.90 13.94 -3.92
CA ILE A 234 8.04 14.76 -3.46
C ILE A 234 7.88 16.22 -3.88
N ARG A 235 7.47 16.48 -5.12
CA ARG A 235 7.23 17.86 -5.60
C ARG A 235 6.08 18.52 -4.85
N ALA A 236 5.00 17.78 -4.59
CA ALA A 236 3.90 18.24 -3.75
C ALA A 236 4.38 18.56 -2.33
N PHE A 237 5.30 17.77 -1.78
CA PHE A 237 5.93 18.05 -0.50
C PHE A 237 6.79 19.32 -0.53
N ILE A 238 7.61 19.54 -1.56
CA ILE A 238 8.41 20.77 -1.72
C ILE A 238 7.48 21.99 -1.73
N HIS A 239 6.44 21.97 -2.55
CA HIS A 239 5.46 23.05 -2.60
C HIS A 239 4.76 23.25 -1.27
N LEU A 240 4.40 22.19 -0.56
CA LEU A 240 3.83 22.29 0.78
C LEU A 240 4.81 22.97 1.76
N ALA A 241 6.06 22.51 1.81
CA ALA A 241 7.09 23.02 2.71
C ALA A 241 7.34 24.52 2.47
N GLN A 242 7.43 24.93 1.21
CA GLN A 242 7.63 26.33 0.82
C GLN A 242 6.44 27.25 1.15
N ASN A 243 5.23 26.70 1.34
CA ASN A 243 4.02 27.49 1.56
C ASN A 243 3.50 27.42 3.00
N MET A 244 4.01 26.52 3.85
CA MET A 244 3.67 26.50 5.27
C MET A 244 4.49 27.54 6.05
N HIS A 245 3.79 28.56 6.56
CA HIS A 245 4.40 29.65 7.32
C HIS A 245 3.74 29.81 8.70
N PRO A 246 4.52 29.80 9.80
CA PRO A 246 5.93 29.41 9.85
C PRO A 246 6.11 27.93 9.51
N PRO A 247 7.31 27.53 9.08
CA PRO A 247 7.58 26.15 8.76
C PRO A 247 7.52 25.26 10.01
N PRO A 248 6.83 24.12 9.94
CA PRO A 248 6.75 23.24 11.08
C PRO A 248 8.03 22.43 11.30
N ALA A 249 8.44 22.33 12.57
CA ALA A 249 9.62 21.55 12.98
C ALA A 249 9.57 20.06 12.59
N ARG A 250 8.37 19.51 12.32
CA ARG A 250 8.18 18.10 11.94
C ARG A 250 8.16 17.86 10.42
N LEU A 251 8.44 18.87 9.60
CA LEU A 251 8.55 18.70 8.14
C LEU A 251 9.55 17.58 7.73
N PRO A 252 10.74 17.44 8.34
CA PRO A 252 11.65 16.34 8.01
C PRO A 252 11.05 14.96 8.33
N GLU A 253 10.24 14.86 9.38
CA GLU A 253 9.54 13.62 9.72
C GLU A 253 8.42 13.31 8.74
N LEU A 254 7.67 14.33 8.32
CA LEU A 254 6.67 14.20 7.27
C LEU A 254 7.29 13.70 5.96
N PHE A 255 8.45 14.23 5.58
CA PHE A 255 9.15 13.83 4.36
C PHE A 255 9.46 12.32 4.31
N LYS A 256 9.80 11.70 5.45
CA LYS A 256 10.06 10.26 5.54
C LYS A 256 8.88 9.39 5.10
N TYR A 257 7.65 9.90 5.23
CA TYR A 257 6.46 9.18 4.76
C TYR A 257 6.17 9.40 3.27
N VAL A 258 6.65 10.52 2.70
CA VAL A 258 6.40 10.92 1.32
C VAL A 258 7.48 10.39 0.37
N ARG A 259 8.75 10.47 0.75
CA ARG A 259 9.89 10.07 -0.10
C ARG A 259 9.79 8.65 -0.72
N PRO A 260 9.21 7.62 -0.08
CA PRO A 260 9.13 6.29 -0.69
C PRO A 260 7.96 6.13 -1.68
N MET A 261 7.09 7.14 -1.80
CA MET A 261 5.82 6.98 -2.51
C MET A 261 5.99 6.79 -4.01
N TRP A 262 7.10 7.25 -4.60
CA TRP A 262 7.38 7.05 -6.03
C TRP A 262 7.63 5.58 -6.38
N VAL A 263 8.01 4.76 -5.40
CA VAL A 263 8.12 3.31 -5.57
C VAL A 263 6.73 2.69 -5.60
N SER A 264 6.48 1.83 -6.59
CA SER A 264 5.25 1.06 -6.70
C SER A 264 4.98 0.27 -5.42
N ALA A 265 3.75 0.35 -4.90
CA ALA A 265 3.34 -0.46 -3.76
C ALA A 265 3.46 -1.96 -4.07
N GLU A 266 3.19 -2.36 -5.32
CA GLU A 266 3.30 -3.77 -5.76
C GLU A 266 4.72 -4.28 -5.63
N ALA A 267 5.65 -3.49 -6.16
CA ALA A 267 7.04 -3.84 -6.23
C ALA A 267 7.64 -3.92 -4.83
N ALA A 268 7.25 -3.00 -3.95
CA ALA A 268 7.66 -3.01 -2.55
C ALA A 268 7.04 -4.17 -1.74
N GLU A 269 5.78 -4.54 -1.97
CA GLU A 269 5.10 -5.66 -1.29
C GLU A 269 5.81 -7.00 -1.52
N GLN A 270 6.44 -7.19 -2.68
CA GLN A 270 7.23 -8.40 -2.98
C GLN A 270 8.39 -8.62 -2.01
N LEU A 271 8.89 -7.56 -1.33
CA LEU A 271 9.88 -7.72 -0.26
C LEU A 271 9.29 -8.40 0.99
N GLN A 272 8.00 -8.22 1.27
CA GLN A 272 7.35 -8.84 2.43
C GLN A 272 7.04 -10.32 2.21
N ASP A 273 6.65 -10.69 0.99
CA ASP A 273 6.18 -12.04 0.63
C ASP A 273 7.31 -13.10 0.67
N THR A 274 8.57 -12.67 0.68
CA THR A 274 9.74 -13.56 0.83
C THR A 274 9.82 -14.28 2.17
N ARG A 275 9.01 -13.90 3.17
CA ARG A 275 9.00 -14.54 4.50
C ARG A 275 8.43 -15.96 4.50
N GLY A 276 7.72 -16.37 3.45
CA GLY A 276 7.09 -17.69 3.34
C GLY A 276 7.61 -18.61 2.22
N GLY A 277 8.60 -18.17 1.43
CA GLY A 277 9.00 -18.85 0.19
C GLY A 277 10.46 -18.65 -0.24
N ASP A 278 10.83 -19.34 -1.32
CA ASP A 278 12.20 -19.53 -1.81
C ASP A 278 12.81 -18.43 -2.73
N PRO A 279 12.15 -17.30 -3.10
CA PRO A 279 12.69 -16.50 -4.18
C PRO A 279 13.81 -15.60 -3.67
N LEU A 280 14.98 -15.80 -4.28
CA LEU A 280 15.98 -14.75 -4.40
C LEU A 280 15.38 -13.68 -5.32
N LEU A 281 15.54 -12.41 -4.97
CA LEU A 281 14.89 -11.31 -5.69
C LEU A 281 15.85 -10.64 -6.66
N LEU A 282 15.30 -10.00 -7.69
CA LEU A 282 16.04 -9.18 -8.64
C LEU A 282 15.41 -7.79 -8.71
N LEU A 283 16.21 -6.75 -8.44
CA LEU A 283 15.79 -5.35 -8.42
C LEU A 283 16.70 -4.54 -9.35
N ASN A 284 16.14 -3.94 -10.40
CA ASN A 284 16.86 -3.03 -11.27
C ASN A 284 16.85 -1.59 -10.74
N GLY A 285 17.79 -0.80 -11.25
CA GLY A 285 18.00 0.61 -10.96
C GLY A 285 19.50 0.92 -10.90
N ASP A 286 19.88 2.08 -11.40
CA ASP A 286 21.25 2.58 -11.37
C ASP A 286 21.63 3.12 -9.98
N LEU A 287 20.63 3.44 -9.15
CA LEU A 287 20.83 3.99 -7.80
C LEU A 287 20.45 3.01 -6.67
N VAL A 288 20.35 1.71 -6.96
CA VAL A 288 19.99 0.66 -5.99
C VAL A 288 20.93 0.61 -4.79
N ASN A 289 22.24 0.68 -5.01
CA ASN A 289 23.27 0.70 -3.96
C ASN A 289 23.96 2.07 -3.82
N TYR A 290 23.38 3.13 -4.41
CA TYR A 290 23.98 4.45 -4.37
C TYR A 290 23.85 5.06 -2.97
N SER A 291 24.97 5.50 -2.40
CA SER A 291 25.03 6.16 -1.10
C SER A 291 25.11 7.67 -1.25
N ASP A 292 24.34 8.41 -0.46
CA ASP A 292 24.37 9.86 -0.43
C ASP A 292 24.23 10.36 1.01
N ASP A 293 25.28 11.02 1.51
CA ASP A 293 25.33 11.55 2.87
C ASP A 293 24.32 12.68 3.09
N ALA A 294 24.05 13.51 2.07
CA ALA A 294 23.09 14.61 2.18
C ALA A 294 21.66 14.09 2.29
N LEU A 295 21.33 13.00 1.60
CA LEU A 295 20.03 12.31 1.75
C LEU A 295 19.98 11.35 2.95
N GLY A 296 21.12 11.12 3.61
CA GLY A 296 21.27 10.18 4.71
C GLY A 296 20.92 8.75 4.31
N THR A 297 21.35 8.33 3.11
CA THR A 297 21.04 7.02 2.54
C THR A 297 22.30 6.25 2.19
N SER A 298 22.27 4.95 2.44
CA SER A 298 23.34 4.01 2.09
C SER A 298 23.06 3.23 0.82
N CYS A 299 21.78 3.07 0.48
CA CYS A 299 21.29 2.38 -0.71
C CYS A 299 20.00 3.08 -1.17
N PHE A 300 20.13 4.17 -1.95
CA PHE A 300 19.06 5.11 -2.26
C PHE A 300 17.75 4.41 -2.66
N THR A 301 17.75 3.68 -3.77
CA THR A 301 16.52 3.06 -4.27
C THR A 301 16.04 1.91 -3.39
N LEU A 302 16.94 1.05 -2.93
CA LEU A 302 16.56 -0.08 -2.07
C LEU A 302 15.91 0.39 -0.76
N GLU A 303 16.43 1.44 -0.12
CA GLU A 303 15.83 2.01 1.09
C GLU A 303 14.42 2.52 0.84
N ARG A 304 14.13 3.09 -0.34
CA ARG A 304 12.77 3.51 -0.70
C ARG A 304 11.82 2.33 -0.85
N TYR A 305 12.28 1.21 -1.42
CA TYR A 305 11.51 -0.04 -1.43
C TYR A 305 11.25 -0.56 -0.01
N ILE A 306 12.25 -0.59 0.86
CA ILE A 306 12.13 -1.02 2.27
C ILE A 306 11.12 -0.15 3.03
N GLU A 307 11.22 1.17 2.87
CA GLU A 307 10.33 2.15 3.50
C GLU A 307 8.90 2.07 2.95
N ARG A 308 8.74 1.85 1.64
CA ARG A 308 7.44 1.66 0.99
C ARG A 308 6.78 0.38 1.47
N ALA A 309 7.57 -0.69 1.57
CA ALA A 309 7.17 -1.99 2.09
C ALA A 309 6.95 -1.98 3.61
N GLN A 310 7.29 -0.92 4.34
CA GLN A 310 7.16 -0.87 5.81
C GLN A 310 7.80 -2.09 6.51
N LEU A 311 8.94 -2.56 6.00
CA LEU A 311 9.71 -3.56 6.72
C LEU A 311 10.12 -3.00 8.09
N LYS A 312 10.40 -3.88 9.06
CA LYS A 312 10.74 -3.45 10.43
C LYS A 312 11.85 -2.41 10.37
N ARG A 313 11.77 -1.35 11.20
CA ARG A 313 12.79 -0.28 11.25
C ARG A 313 14.22 -0.77 11.51
N SER A 314 14.38 -1.98 12.05
CA SER A 314 15.68 -2.61 12.27
C SER A 314 16.15 -3.51 11.12
N THR A 315 15.46 -3.50 9.97
CA THR A 315 15.91 -4.22 8.77
C THR A 315 17.26 -3.66 8.35
N LYS A 316 18.26 -4.53 8.29
CA LYS A 316 19.61 -4.15 7.89
C LYS A 316 19.86 -4.48 6.43
N VAL A 317 20.64 -3.64 5.76
CA VAL A 317 21.14 -3.91 4.41
C VAL A 317 22.64 -4.17 4.50
N VAL A 318 23.10 -5.26 3.90
CA VAL A 318 24.53 -5.58 3.74
C VAL A 318 24.87 -5.66 2.26
N LEU A 319 25.99 -5.05 1.87
CA LEU A 319 26.49 -5.12 0.51
C LEU A 319 27.45 -6.31 0.38
N ALA A 320 27.10 -7.28 -0.47
CA ALA A 320 27.99 -8.38 -0.82
C ALA A 320 28.98 -7.93 -1.91
N ALA A 321 30.18 -8.53 -1.92
CA ALA A 321 31.18 -8.26 -2.96
C ALA A 321 30.81 -8.90 -4.31
N GLY A 322 29.98 -9.94 -4.29
CA GLY A 322 29.57 -10.69 -5.48
C GLY A 322 28.52 -11.76 -5.14
N PRO A 323 28.10 -12.55 -6.15
CA PRO A 323 27.01 -13.50 -6.02
C PRO A 323 27.37 -14.83 -5.34
N ASP A 324 28.63 -15.02 -4.96
CA ASP A 324 29.04 -16.24 -4.27
C ASP A 324 28.56 -16.22 -2.81
N SER A 325 28.10 -17.38 -2.31
CA SER A 325 27.54 -17.48 -0.96
C SER A 325 28.56 -17.15 0.14
N GLU A 326 29.85 -17.27 -0.14
CA GLU A 326 30.90 -16.85 0.79
C GLU A 326 31.06 -15.34 0.86
N ASP A 327 30.85 -14.61 -0.25
CA ASP A 327 30.86 -13.15 -0.26
C ASP A 327 29.69 -12.61 0.59
N VAL A 328 28.51 -13.19 0.43
CA VAL A 328 27.33 -12.87 1.26
C VAL A 328 27.59 -13.19 2.73
N ARG A 329 28.16 -14.36 3.03
CA ARG A 329 28.53 -14.74 4.41
C ARG A 329 29.50 -13.73 5.01
N ASN A 330 30.52 -13.31 4.26
CA ASN A 330 31.52 -12.35 4.71
C ASN A 330 30.91 -10.96 4.96
N ALA A 331 30.01 -10.51 4.09
CA ALA A 331 29.27 -9.26 4.29
C ALA A 331 28.41 -9.30 5.57
N LEU A 332 27.69 -10.40 5.81
CA LEU A 332 26.91 -10.59 7.03
C LEU A 332 27.79 -10.59 8.29
N ARG A 333 28.96 -11.23 8.25
CA ARG A 333 29.90 -11.25 9.37
C ARG A 333 30.51 -9.88 9.63
N GLN A 334 30.83 -9.15 8.56
CA GLN A 334 31.37 -7.79 8.62
C GLN A 334 30.39 -6.80 9.28
N ASP A 335 29.09 -6.94 9.01
CA ASP A 335 28.05 -6.13 9.69
C ASP A 335 27.98 -6.42 11.20
N VAL A 336 28.12 -7.69 11.60
CA VAL A 336 28.05 -8.07 13.03
C VAL A 336 29.29 -7.64 13.81
N ASP A 337 30.49 -7.80 13.24
CA ASP A 337 31.73 -7.27 13.80
C ASP A 337 32.69 -6.87 12.68
N PRO A 338 32.92 -5.56 12.45
CA PRO A 338 33.80 -5.09 11.39
C PRO A 338 35.25 -5.57 11.48
N ARG A 339 35.66 -6.13 12.62
CA ARG A 339 37.02 -6.62 12.87
C ARG A 339 37.13 -8.14 12.75
N TRP A 340 36.07 -8.85 12.35
CA TRP A 340 36.03 -10.31 12.38
C TRP A 340 37.22 -10.96 11.64
N HIS A 341 37.67 -10.35 10.54
CA HIS A 341 38.82 -10.78 9.74
C HIS A 341 40.17 -10.63 10.46
N THR A 342 40.25 -9.81 11.52
CA THR A 342 41.47 -9.63 12.34
C THR A 342 41.53 -10.55 13.56
N LEU A 343 40.46 -11.33 13.80
CA LEU A 343 40.32 -12.15 15.00
C LEU A 343 40.57 -13.65 14.71
N PRO A 344 40.92 -14.47 15.71
CA PRO A 344 41.19 -15.90 15.52
C PRO A 344 39.97 -16.67 14.97
N ALA A 345 40.11 -17.15 13.73
CA ALA A 345 39.00 -17.49 12.85
C ALA A 345 38.03 -18.60 13.32
N PRO A 346 38.42 -19.77 13.89
CA PRO A 346 37.40 -20.80 14.09
C PRO A 346 36.45 -20.49 15.25
N THR A 347 36.92 -19.81 16.31
CA THR A 347 36.08 -19.51 17.48
C THR A 347 35.22 -18.27 17.28
N VAL A 348 35.77 -17.24 16.63
CA VAL A 348 35.05 -15.98 16.41
C VAL A 348 33.98 -16.11 15.34
N GLU A 349 34.27 -16.79 14.24
CA GLU A 349 33.27 -17.06 13.19
C GLU A 349 32.07 -17.82 13.73
N ARG A 350 32.28 -18.91 14.49
CA ARG A 350 31.18 -19.67 15.10
C ARG A 350 30.31 -18.82 16.02
N ARG A 351 30.91 -17.85 16.72
CA ARG A 351 30.19 -16.95 17.62
C ARG A 351 29.36 -15.92 16.85
N ILE A 352 29.91 -15.37 15.76
CA ILE A 352 29.20 -14.46 14.86
C ILE A 352 28.05 -15.20 14.18
N ASP A 353 28.32 -16.38 13.62
CA ASP A 353 27.32 -17.21 12.95
C ASP A 353 26.17 -17.61 13.87
N ARG A 354 26.47 -17.88 15.16
CA ARG A 354 25.42 -18.11 16.16
C ARG A 354 24.56 -16.86 16.37
N ARG A 355 25.16 -15.66 16.44
CA ARG A 355 24.40 -14.41 16.58
C ARG A 355 23.49 -14.15 15.37
N LEU A 356 23.98 -14.43 14.16
CA LEU A 356 23.19 -14.31 12.94
C LEU A 356 21.97 -15.25 12.96
N ARG A 357 22.15 -16.50 13.41
CA ARG A 357 21.05 -17.47 13.55
C ARG A 357 20.02 -17.08 14.60
N GLU A 358 20.47 -16.48 15.70
CA GLU A 358 19.62 -16.06 16.82
C GLU A 358 18.91 -14.73 16.55
N SER A 359 19.27 -14.01 15.48
CA SER A 359 18.67 -12.71 15.14
C SER A 359 17.24 -12.89 14.60
N PRO A 360 16.22 -12.27 15.22
CA PRO A 360 14.85 -12.28 14.71
C PRO A 360 14.60 -11.20 13.64
N GLU A 361 15.61 -10.38 13.34
CA GLU A 361 15.50 -9.23 12.45
C GLU A 361 15.82 -9.64 11.01
N PRO A 362 15.02 -9.19 10.02
CA PRO A 362 15.33 -9.44 8.62
C PRO A 362 16.61 -8.71 8.21
N VAL A 363 17.43 -9.40 7.45
CA VAL A 363 18.63 -8.84 6.85
C VAL A 363 18.50 -8.96 5.34
N ILE A 364 18.79 -7.87 4.62
CA ILE A 364 18.80 -7.84 3.17
C ILE A 364 20.27 -7.88 2.73
N ALA A 365 20.64 -8.92 1.99
CA ALA A 365 21.91 -8.94 1.26
C ALA A 365 21.67 -8.41 -0.15
N LEU A 366 22.24 -7.24 -0.44
CA LEU A 366 22.27 -6.67 -1.78
C LEU A 366 23.51 -7.17 -2.51
N ILE A 367 23.29 -7.80 -3.66
CA ILE A 367 24.28 -8.59 -4.38
C ILE A 367 24.45 -8.01 -5.79
N PRO A 368 25.53 -7.26 -6.06
CA PRO A 368 25.83 -6.82 -7.42
C PRO A 368 26.26 -8.02 -8.28
N PHE A 369 25.94 -7.97 -9.57
CA PHE A 369 26.42 -8.94 -10.55
C PHE A 369 26.51 -8.28 -11.93
N ASP A 370 27.47 -8.72 -12.75
CA ASP A 370 27.75 -8.09 -14.05
C ASP A 370 27.10 -8.82 -15.23
N SER A 371 26.77 -10.10 -15.07
CA SER A 371 26.18 -10.93 -16.11
C SER A 371 25.28 -12.01 -15.52
N PRO A 372 24.11 -12.31 -16.13
CA PRO A 372 23.25 -13.41 -15.72
C PRO A 372 23.96 -14.78 -15.64
N ASP A 373 25.02 -14.99 -16.42
CA ASP A 373 25.85 -16.21 -16.36
C ASP A 373 26.53 -16.41 -15.00
N GLN A 374 26.67 -15.35 -14.21
CA GLN A 374 27.18 -15.44 -12.84
C GLN A 374 26.16 -16.09 -11.89
N LEU A 375 24.89 -16.20 -12.27
CA LEU A 375 23.77 -16.66 -11.44
C LEU A 375 23.34 -18.09 -11.80
N ASP A 376 24.30 -19.02 -11.82
CA ASP A 376 24.00 -20.44 -12.09
C ASP A 376 23.24 -21.13 -10.94
N ALA A 377 22.58 -22.25 -11.25
CA ALA A 377 21.77 -23.00 -10.31
C ALA A 377 22.54 -23.41 -9.03
N ARG A 378 23.84 -23.74 -9.16
CA ARG A 378 24.66 -24.17 -8.03
C ARG A 378 24.90 -23.03 -7.05
N ARG A 379 25.14 -21.81 -7.54
CA ARG A 379 25.29 -20.61 -6.71
C ARG A 379 23.99 -20.23 -6.02
N LEU A 380 22.88 -20.25 -6.75
CA LEU A 380 21.56 -19.97 -6.17
C LEU A 380 21.21 -20.98 -5.06
N ASP A 381 21.49 -22.27 -5.27
CA ASP A 381 21.29 -23.29 -4.24
C ASP A 381 22.20 -23.09 -3.02
N ALA A 382 23.45 -22.65 -3.22
CA ALA A 382 24.36 -22.32 -2.13
C ALA A 382 23.88 -21.12 -1.29
N LEU A 383 23.26 -20.11 -1.93
CA LEU A 383 22.66 -18.97 -1.24
C LEU A 383 21.41 -19.38 -0.44
N ARG A 384 20.56 -20.24 -1.01
CA ARG A 384 19.40 -20.82 -0.29
C ARG A 384 19.86 -21.62 0.93
N ALA A 385 20.92 -22.43 0.78
CA ALA A 385 21.51 -23.16 1.89
C ALA A 385 22.10 -22.23 2.97
N LEU A 386 22.72 -21.11 2.57
CA LEU A 386 23.21 -20.09 3.51
C LEU A 386 22.07 -19.49 4.32
N ARG A 387 20.98 -19.06 3.67
CA ARG A 387 19.77 -18.56 4.35
C ARG A 387 19.27 -19.56 5.39
N ASN A 388 19.08 -20.82 4.98
CA ASN A 388 18.52 -21.85 5.86
C ASN A 388 19.44 -22.21 7.04
N SER A 389 20.76 -22.03 6.92
CA SER A 389 21.75 -22.48 7.91
C SER A 389 22.33 -21.38 8.80
N LEU A 390 22.35 -20.13 8.33
CA LEU A 390 23.06 -19.03 8.98
C LEU A 390 22.15 -17.88 9.39
N CYS A 391 21.18 -17.51 8.55
CA CYS A 391 20.30 -16.38 8.79
C CYS A 391 18.94 -16.67 8.15
N PRO A 392 18.04 -17.36 8.86
CA PRO A 392 16.72 -17.71 8.34
C PRO A 392 15.90 -16.53 7.77
N PRO A 393 15.96 -15.31 8.34
CA PRO A 393 15.24 -14.16 7.78
C PRO A 393 16.06 -13.37 6.74
N LEU A 394 17.06 -14.00 6.09
CA LEU A 394 17.87 -13.39 5.03
C LEU A 394 17.06 -13.28 3.73
N ILE A 395 17.01 -12.07 3.20
CA ILE A 395 16.47 -11.73 1.88
C ILE A 395 17.65 -11.42 0.98
N CYS A 396 17.83 -12.15 -0.12
CA CYS A 396 18.86 -11.86 -1.11
C CYS A 396 18.24 -11.08 -2.26
N ILE A 397 18.81 -9.92 -2.59
CA ILE A 397 18.40 -9.09 -3.71
C ILE A 397 19.60 -8.94 -4.65
N PHE A 398 19.46 -9.39 -5.88
CA PHE A 398 20.42 -9.17 -6.95
C PHE A 398 20.12 -7.84 -7.64
N ALA A 399 21.18 -7.08 -7.95
CA ALA A 399 21.08 -5.80 -8.64
C ALA A 399 21.86 -5.85 -9.97
N PRO A 400 21.17 -5.91 -11.13
CA PRO A 400 21.80 -5.93 -12.45
C PRO A 400 22.24 -4.53 -12.93
N GLY A 401 21.94 -3.46 -12.19
CA GLY A 401 22.02 -2.08 -12.66
C GLY A 401 20.69 -1.61 -13.26
N GLY A 402 20.72 -0.60 -14.14
CA GLY A 402 19.53 0.09 -14.64
C GLY A 402 18.50 -0.78 -15.36
N ALA A 403 18.93 -1.75 -16.17
CA ALA A 403 18.01 -2.59 -16.96
C ALA A 403 17.89 -4.01 -16.41
N MET A 404 16.68 -4.57 -16.48
CA MET A 404 16.45 -5.98 -16.17
C MET A 404 17.04 -6.87 -17.29
N PRO A 405 17.70 -8.00 -16.98
CA PRO A 405 18.20 -8.91 -18.00
C PRO A 405 17.06 -9.51 -18.83
N GLU A 406 17.27 -9.69 -20.13
CA GLU A 406 16.27 -10.25 -21.06
C GLU A 406 15.73 -11.62 -20.61
N ALA A 407 16.57 -12.41 -19.92
CA ALA A 407 16.19 -13.67 -19.33
C ALA A 407 16.56 -13.69 -17.85
N VAL A 408 15.55 -13.77 -16.99
CA VAL A 408 15.74 -13.96 -15.54
C VAL A 408 16.07 -15.42 -15.25
N PRO A 409 17.19 -15.72 -14.56
CA PRO A 409 17.54 -17.09 -14.20
C PRO A 409 16.44 -17.80 -13.40
N VAL A 410 16.29 -19.10 -13.63
CA VAL A 410 15.28 -19.92 -12.94
C VAL A 410 15.50 -19.88 -11.43
N GLY A 411 14.43 -19.57 -10.68
CA GLY A 411 14.45 -19.50 -9.23
C GLY A 411 14.87 -18.14 -8.65
N ILE A 412 15.00 -17.13 -9.51
CA ILE A 412 15.04 -15.72 -9.14
C ILE A 412 13.71 -15.08 -9.54
N GLN A 413 13.14 -14.26 -8.65
CA GLN A 413 11.91 -13.52 -8.92
C GLN A 413 12.25 -12.05 -9.21
N PRO A 414 11.87 -11.51 -10.39
CA PRO A 414 11.99 -10.08 -10.64
C PRO A 414 10.97 -9.32 -9.78
N ILE A 415 11.42 -8.23 -9.18
CA ILE A 415 10.54 -7.27 -8.54
C ILE A 415 9.88 -6.43 -9.63
N LEU A 416 8.54 -6.43 -9.64
CA LEU A 416 7.72 -5.82 -10.69
C LEU A 416 6.68 -4.84 -10.12
N PRO A 417 6.31 -3.77 -10.86
CA PRO A 417 6.85 -3.38 -12.17
C PRO A 417 8.33 -2.98 -12.13
N GLU A 418 9.02 -3.14 -13.26
CA GLU A 418 10.42 -2.71 -13.43
C GLU A 418 10.55 -1.20 -13.22
N LEU A 419 11.68 -0.79 -12.66
CA LEU A 419 11.99 0.62 -12.46
C LEU A 419 12.55 1.24 -13.74
N ASP A 420 12.02 2.38 -14.16
CA ASP A 420 12.63 3.18 -15.22
C ASP A 420 13.83 3.97 -14.64
N PRO A 421 15.07 3.78 -15.14
CA PRO A 421 16.24 4.48 -14.62
C PRO A 421 16.19 6.00 -14.73
N ASP A 422 15.58 6.53 -15.80
CA ASP A 422 15.43 7.99 -15.95
C ASP A 422 14.47 8.53 -14.88
N PHE A 423 13.39 7.79 -14.62
CA PHE A 423 12.46 8.11 -13.54
C PHE A 423 13.11 8.00 -12.16
N GLU A 424 13.94 6.98 -11.92
CA GLU A 424 14.72 6.82 -10.68
C GLU A 424 15.62 8.04 -10.44
N TYR A 425 16.34 8.48 -11.46
CA TYR A 425 17.23 9.63 -11.38
C TYR A 425 16.48 10.94 -11.15
N ASP A 426 15.35 11.15 -11.82
CA ASP A 426 14.46 12.29 -11.58
C ASP A 426 13.98 12.34 -10.12
N ARG A 427 13.64 11.19 -9.54
CA ARG A 427 13.21 11.10 -8.13
C ARG A 427 14.35 11.38 -7.18
N TYR A 428 15.57 10.93 -7.47
CA TYR A 428 16.77 11.30 -6.72
C TYR A 428 16.97 12.83 -6.70
N LEU A 429 16.89 13.49 -7.86
CA LEU A 429 17.01 14.95 -7.94
C LEU A 429 15.90 15.67 -7.17
N ASP A 430 14.65 15.21 -7.27
CA ASP A 430 13.53 15.77 -6.50
C ASP A 430 13.77 15.62 -4.99
N GLU A 431 14.35 14.51 -4.51
CA GLU A 431 14.70 14.35 -3.09
C GLU A 431 15.82 15.30 -2.65
N CYS A 432 16.84 15.50 -3.48
CA CYS A 432 17.89 16.50 -3.23
C CYS A 432 17.32 17.93 -3.16
N ASP A 433 16.35 18.26 -4.01
CA ASP A 433 15.63 19.54 -3.95
C ASP A 433 14.79 19.65 -2.67
N ALA A 434 14.14 18.57 -2.24
CA ALA A 434 13.36 18.55 -1.01
C ALA A 434 14.22 18.75 0.25
N VAL A 435 15.39 18.11 0.32
CA VAL A 435 16.33 18.33 1.44
C VAL A 435 16.85 19.76 1.44
N ARG A 436 17.23 20.31 0.27
CA ARG A 436 17.63 21.73 0.17
C ARG A 436 16.52 22.70 0.59
N ALA A 437 15.28 22.41 0.24
CA ALA A 437 14.14 23.20 0.67
C ALA A 437 13.96 23.12 2.19
N LEU A 438 14.17 21.96 2.80
CA LEU A 438 14.13 21.78 4.26
C LEU A 438 15.26 22.53 4.98
N ASP A 439 16.47 22.57 4.41
CA ASP A 439 17.61 23.27 5.00
C ASP A 439 17.50 24.81 4.90
N ALA A 440 16.74 25.32 3.93
CA ALA A 440 16.54 26.75 3.71
C ALA A 440 15.49 27.37 4.65
N ILE A 441 14.79 26.52 5.39
CA ILE A 441 13.61 26.80 6.20
C ILE A 441 13.99 26.78 7.69
#